data_AF-A0A534IQK3-F1
#
_entry.id   AF-A0A534IQK3-F1
#
_cell.length_a   1.000
_cell.length_b   1.000
_cell.length_c   1.000
_cell.angle_alpha   90.00
_cell.angle_beta   90.00
_cell.angle_gamma   90.00
#
_symmetry.space_group_name_H-M   'P 1'
#
loop_
_entity.id
_entity.type
_entity.pdbx_description
1 polymer ?
#
loop_
_entity_poly.entity_id
_entity_poly.type
_entity_poly.pdbx_seq_one_letter_code
_entity_poly.pdbx_strand_id
1 'polypeptide(L)'
;MPPELTFGLDLGELAVLEYCLGSGAGWAVVDDLAARIVAERLGVPYIGTARFIKHLGDVGLLAPTFASILIEKLPERGFFIDEEVIEAVLRAPRLSNQNSSDSGGNQTALRPNR
;
A
#
# COMPACT_ATOMS: atom_id res chain seq x y z
N MET A 1 0.24 27.89 2.12
CA MET A 1 -0.17 26.65 2.80
C MET A 1 -0.18 25.56 1.74
N PRO A 2 0.45 24.39 1.97
CA PRO A 2 0.32 23.25 1.07
C PRO A 2 -1.17 22.97 0.79
N PRO A 3 -1.61 22.81 -0.47
CA PRO A 3 -3.02 22.59 -0.80
C PRO A 3 -3.60 21.33 -0.16
N GLU A 4 -2.77 20.39 0.29
CA GLU A 4 -3.15 19.14 0.96
C GLU A 4 -3.82 19.39 2.32
N LEU A 5 -3.40 20.44 3.05
CA LEU A 5 -4.02 20.85 4.33
C LEU A 5 -5.44 21.42 4.15
N THR A 6 -5.83 21.82 2.93
CA THR A 6 -7.19 22.33 2.68
C THR A 6 -8.25 21.23 2.55
N PHE A 7 -7.84 19.96 2.48
CA PHE A 7 -8.76 18.82 2.42
C PHE A 7 -9.21 18.30 3.79
N GLY A 8 -8.72 18.89 4.89
CA GLY A 8 -9.09 18.48 6.24
C GLY A 8 -8.38 17.21 6.74
N LEU A 9 -7.25 16.85 6.13
CA LEU A 9 -6.40 15.75 6.62
C LEU A 9 -5.90 16.07 8.03
N ASP A 10 -5.87 15.05 8.87
CA ASP A 10 -5.24 15.18 10.17
C ASP A 10 -3.70 15.15 10.07
N LEU A 11 -3.04 15.49 11.18
CA LEU A 11 -1.57 15.55 11.23
C LEU A 11 -0.92 14.17 11.03
N GLY A 12 -1.59 13.09 11.41
CA GLY A 12 -1.09 11.73 11.26
C GLY A 12 -1.06 11.30 9.80
N GLU A 13 -2.15 11.56 9.06
CA GLU A 13 -2.25 11.26 7.63
C GLU A 13 -1.25 12.08 6.82
N LEU A 14 -1.12 13.37 7.14
CA LEU A 14 -0.12 14.23 6.50
C LEU A 14 1.29 13.68 6.72
N ALA A 15 1.63 13.26 7.94
CA ALA A 15 2.95 12.72 8.25
C ALA A 15 3.25 11.42 7.50
N VAL A 16 2.25 10.54 7.32
CA VAL A 16 2.39 9.31 6.52
C VAL A 16 2.69 9.66 5.06
N LEU A 17 1.93 10.58 4.46
CA LEU A 17 2.11 10.98 3.06
C LEU A 17 3.43 11.71 2.84
N GLU A 18 3.81 12.62 3.74
CA GLU A 18 5.09 13.31 3.72
C GLU A 18 6.25 12.32 3.79
N TYR A 19 6.16 11.33 4.68
CA TYR A 19 7.17 10.28 4.80
C TYR A 19 7.30 9.46 3.51
N CYS A 20 6.18 9.03 2.92
CA CYS A 20 6.19 8.28 1.67
C CYS A 20 6.78 9.09 0.51
N LEU A 21 6.47 10.38 0.42
CA LEU A 21 7.05 11.29 -0.56
C LEU A 21 8.55 11.47 -0.38
N GLY A 22 8.99 11.73 0.86
CA GLY A 22 10.39 12.01 1.17
C GLY A 22 11.31 10.79 1.03
N SER A 23 10.80 9.60 1.32
CA SER A 23 11.56 8.35 1.22
C SER A 23 11.56 7.75 -0.18
N GLY A 24 10.61 8.14 -1.05
CA GLY A 24 10.48 7.61 -2.41
C GLY A 24 10.16 6.11 -2.47
N ALA A 25 9.76 5.49 -1.35
CA ALA A 25 9.52 4.06 -1.25
C ALA A 25 8.38 3.75 -0.29
N GLY A 26 7.52 2.82 -0.69
CA GLY A 26 6.49 2.23 0.17
C GLY A 26 5.07 2.56 -0.24
N TRP A 27 4.13 2.01 0.52
CA TRP A 27 2.71 2.26 0.40
C TRP A 27 2.25 3.06 1.61
N ALA A 28 1.51 4.14 1.39
CA ALA A 28 0.80 4.83 2.46
C ALA A 28 -0.38 3.98 2.91
N VAL A 29 -0.46 3.67 4.22
CA VAL A 29 -1.64 3.02 4.79
C VAL A 29 -2.60 4.11 5.24
N VAL A 30 -3.68 4.33 4.48
CA VAL A 30 -4.66 5.40 4.71
C VAL A 30 -6.09 4.88 4.49
N ASP A 31 -6.97 5.17 5.44
CA ASP A 31 -8.36 4.74 5.40
C ASP A 31 -9.35 5.88 5.11
N ASP A 32 -8.98 7.14 5.38
CA ASP A 32 -9.81 8.30 5.09
C ASP A 32 -9.88 8.60 3.58
N LEU A 33 -11.04 9.06 3.13
CA LEU A 33 -11.28 9.39 1.72
C LEU A 33 -10.45 10.61 1.27
N ALA A 34 -10.35 11.65 2.08
CA ALA A 34 -9.57 12.84 1.77
C ALA A 34 -8.09 12.49 1.68
N ALA A 35 -7.58 11.65 2.59
CA ALA A 35 -6.19 11.17 2.53
C ALA A 35 -5.90 10.38 1.26
N ARG A 36 -6.81 9.51 0.82
CA ARG A 36 -6.66 8.75 -0.44
C ARG A 36 -6.63 9.66 -1.67
N ILE A 37 -7.51 10.66 -1.73
CA ILE A 37 -7.52 11.65 -2.81
C ILE A 37 -6.20 12.43 -2.85
N VAL A 38 -5.68 12.82 -1.70
CA VAL A 38 -4.40 13.52 -1.62
C VAL A 38 -3.24 12.61 -2.01
N ALA A 39 -3.20 11.35 -1.55
CA ALA A 39 -2.20 10.37 -1.95
C ALA A 39 -2.16 10.18 -3.46
N GLU A 40 -3.34 10.03 -4.10
CA GLU A 40 -3.47 9.91 -5.56
C GLU A 40 -2.91 11.14 -6.28
N ARG A 41 -3.25 12.35 -5.83
CA ARG A 41 -2.74 13.61 -6.40
C ARG A 41 -1.22 13.77 -6.28
N LEU A 42 -0.66 13.27 -5.19
CA LEU A 42 0.77 13.30 -4.91
C LEU A 42 1.53 12.17 -5.62
N GLY A 43 0.84 11.25 -6.31
CA GLY A 43 1.45 10.07 -6.92
C GLY A 43 2.00 9.09 -5.90
N VAL A 44 1.51 9.13 -4.66
CA VAL A 44 1.91 8.22 -3.58
C VAL A 44 1.04 6.96 -3.65
N PRO A 45 1.63 5.77 -3.84
CA PRO A 45 0.88 4.52 -3.75
C PRO A 45 0.25 4.37 -2.38
N TYR A 46 -1.03 4.01 -2.31
CA TYR A 46 -1.73 3.85 -1.04
C TYR A 46 -2.57 2.58 -0.97
N ILE A 47 -2.80 2.10 0.25
CA ILE A 47 -3.68 0.98 0.59
C ILE A 47 -4.46 1.27 1.87
N GLY A 48 -5.60 0.62 2.07
CA GLY A 48 -6.30 0.63 3.36
C GLY A 48 -5.76 -0.43 4.34
N THR A 49 -6.14 -0.31 5.61
CA THR A 49 -5.69 -1.20 6.69
C THR A 49 -6.00 -2.68 6.41
N ALA A 50 -7.21 -3.00 5.93
CA ALA A 50 -7.59 -4.37 5.59
C ALA A 50 -6.64 -4.99 4.55
N ARG A 51 -6.28 -4.21 3.53
CA ARG A 51 -5.40 -4.66 2.46
C ARG A 51 -3.96 -4.81 2.93
N PHE A 52 -3.51 -3.94 3.84
CA PHE A 52 -2.22 -4.07 4.50
C PHE A 52 -2.13 -5.36 5.32
N ILE A 53 -3.14 -5.69 6.13
CA ILE A 53 -3.18 -6.94 6.91
C ILE A 53 -3.13 -8.17 5.98
N LYS A 54 -3.91 -8.15 4.90
CA LYS A 54 -3.89 -9.21 3.88
C LYS A 54 -2.49 -9.38 3.28
N HIS A 55 -1.83 -8.27 2.97
CA HIS A 55 -0.46 -8.28 2.43
C HIS A 55 0.53 -8.92 3.42
N LEU A 56 0.45 -8.58 4.71
CA LEU A 56 1.29 -9.22 5.73
C LEU A 56 1.10 -10.74 5.79
N GLY A 57 -0.15 -11.20 5.64
CA GLY A 57 -0.46 -12.63 5.50
C GLY A 57 0.12 -13.25 4.23
N ASP A 58 0.03 -12.54 3.11
CA ASP A 58 0.50 -13.00 1.80
C ASP A 58 2.03 -13.14 1.71
N VAL A 59 2.78 -12.30 2.44
CA VAL A 59 4.25 -12.34 2.51
C VAL A 59 4.77 -13.20 3.66
N GLY A 60 3.89 -13.82 4.45
CA GLY A 60 4.25 -14.73 5.54
C GLY A 60 4.71 -14.04 6.83
N LEU A 61 4.47 -12.72 6.98
CA LEU A 61 4.69 -12.00 8.25
C LEU A 61 3.57 -12.27 9.26
N LEU A 62 2.39 -12.63 8.78
CA LEU A 62 1.30 -13.17 9.57
C LEU A 62 0.89 -14.53 9.01
N ALA A 63 0.41 -15.43 9.89
CA ALA A 63 -0.25 -16.64 9.42
C ALA A 63 -1.50 -16.22 8.59
N PRO A 64 -1.72 -16.77 7.38
CA PRO A 64 -2.82 -16.34 6.52
C PRO A 64 -4.20 -16.43 7.19
N THR A 65 -4.43 -17.48 7.98
CA THR A 65 -5.67 -17.66 8.75
C THR A 65 -5.85 -16.56 9.80
N PHE A 66 -4.77 -16.15 10.46
CA PHE A 66 -4.81 -15.06 11.44
C PHE A 66 -5.05 -13.71 10.76
N ALA A 67 -4.45 -13.47 9.60
CA ALA A 67 -4.71 -12.27 8.81
C ALA A 67 -6.20 -12.16 8.41
N SER A 68 -6.82 -13.25 7.96
CA SER A 68 -8.26 -13.26 7.63
C SER A 68 -9.13 -12.91 8.85
N ILE A 69 -8.87 -13.55 10.00
CA ILE A 69 -9.61 -13.27 11.24
C ILE A 69 -9.46 -11.80 11.67
N LEU A 70 -8.26 -11.22 11.50
CA LEU A 70 -8.05 -9.81 11.83
C LEU A 70 -8.85 -8.88 10.92
N ILE A 71 -8.93 -9.19 9.62
CA ILE A 71 -9.69 -8.38 8.64
C ILE A 71 -11.18 -8.43 8.97
N GLU A 72 -11.73 -9.62 9.23
CA GLU A 72 -13.14 -9.83 9.59
C GLU A 72 -13.53 -9.08 10.87
N LYS A 73 -12.57 -8.86 11.79
CA LYS A 73 -12.80 -8.16 13.06
C LYS A 73 -12.57 -6.65 13.01
N LEU A 74 -12.24 -6.08 11.86
CA LEU A 74 -12.05 -4.62 11.74
C LEU A 74 -13.31 -3.82 12.10
N PRO A 75 -14.53 -4.20 11.67
CA PRO A 75 -15.76 -3.49 12.05
C PRO A 75 -15.97 -3.43 13.56
N GLU A 76 -15.70 -4.53 14.27
CA GLU A 76 -15.80 -4.61 15.75
C GLU A 76 -14.84 -3.65 16.45
N ARG A 77 -13.79 -3.18 15.75
CA ARG A 77 -12.78 -2.24 16.26
C ARG A 77 -13.01 -0.80 15.81
N GLY A 78 -14.17 -0.51 15.21
CA GLY A 78 -14.55 0.83 14.79
C GLY A 78 -14.09 1.23 13.39
N PHE A 79 -13.62 0.28 12.56
CA PHE A 79 -13.39 0.55 11.15
C PHE A 79 -14.72 0.53 10.39
N PHE A 80 -14.98 1.58 9.62
CA PHE A 80 -16.14 1.64 8.72
C PHE A 80 -15.79 0.93 7.42
N ILE A 81 -16.01 -0.38 7.38
CA ILE A 81 -15.75 -1.24 6.22
C ILE A 81 -16.92 -2.19 6.01
N ASP A 82 -17.47 -2.21 4.80
CA ASP A 82 -18.58 -3.09 4.44
C ASP A 82 -18.11 -4.53 4.23
N GLU A 83 -18.99 -5.49 4.48
CA GLU A 83 -18.71 -6.92 4.30
C GLU A 83 -18.25 -7.24 2.86
N GLU A 84 -18.84 -6.59 1.85
CA GLU A 84 -18.44 -6.75 0.45
C GLU A 84 -16.97 -6.35 0.22
N VAL A 85 -16.50 -5.32 0.92
CA VAL A 85 -15.10 -4.86 0.85
C VAL A 85 -14.19 -5.86 1.55
N ILE A 86 -14.61 -6.42 2.69
CA ILE A 86 -13.89 -7.49 3.38
C ILE A 86 -13.72 -8.69 2.45
N GLU A 87 -14.79 -9.19 1.85
CA GLU A 87 -14.74 -10.31 0.91
C GLU A 87 -13.82 -10.01 -0.28
N ALA A 88 -13.92 -8.81 -0.84
CA ALA A 88 -13.08 -8.37 -1.95
C ALA A 88 -11.59 -8.38 -1.56
N VAL A 89 -11.24 -7.88 -0.36
CA VAL A 89 -9.86 -7.87 0.14
C VAL A 89 -9.33 -9.29 0.36
N LEU A 90 -10.14 -10.18 0.93
CA LEU A 90 -9.76 -11.57 1.21
C LEU A 90 -9.51 -12.36 -0.07
N ARG A 91 -10.29 -12.10 -1.13
CA ARG A 91 -10.13 -12.75 -2.46
C ARG A 91 -9.09 -12.09 -3.36
N ALA A 92 -8.71 -10.86 -3.07
CA ALA A 92 -7.80 -10.12 -3.93
C ALA A 92 -6.41 -10.78 -4.01
N PRO A 93 -5.77 -10.76 -5.19
CA PRO A 93 -4.47 -11.38 -5.42
C PRO A 93 -3.38 -10.75 -4.53
N ARG A 94 -2.19 -11.36 -4.46
CA ARG A 94 -1.08 -10.74 -3.73
C ARG A 94 -0.71 -9.41 -4.38
N LEU A 95 -0.35 -8.40 -3.58
CA LEU A 95 0.23 -7.17 -4.11
C LEU A 95 1.53 -7.52 -4.84
N SER A 96 1.66 -7.07 -6.10
CA SER A 96 2.92 -7.18 -6.84
C SER A 96 3.91 -6.18 -6.27
N ASN A 97 5.13 -6.64 -5.97
CA ASN A 97 6.21 -5.72 -5.64
C ASN A 97 6.53 -4.90 -6.90
N GLN A 98 6.23 -3.60 -6.89
CA GLN A 98 6.66 -2.69 -7.95
C GLN A 98 8.16 -2.31 -7.82
N ASN A 99 9.03 -3.27 -7.52
CA ASN A 99 10.48 -3.07 -7.44
C ASN A 99 11.21 -4.09 -8.32
N SER A 100 11.05 -3.97 -9.64
CA SER A 100 11.96 -4.63 -10.59
C SER A 100 11.91 -3.97 -11.98
N SER A 101 12.61 -2.85 -12.12
CA SER A 101 13.19 -2.26 -13.35
C SER A 101 13.76 -0.88 -12.95
N ASP A 102 15.04 -0.51 -13.12
CA ASP A 102 16.02 -0.89 -14.13
C ASP A 102 17.47 -0.73 -13.63
N SER A 103 18.26 -1.79 -13.72
CA SER A 103 19.71 -1.74 -13.88
C SER A 103 20.12 -2.99 -14.64
N GLY A 104 19.65 -3.09 -15.88
CA GLY A 104 20.04 -4.11 -16.83
C GLY A 104 21.57 -4.11 -17.01
N GLY A 105 22.20 -5.18 -16.54
CA GLY A 105 23.60 -5.48 -16.84
C GLY A 105 23.78 -5.59 -18.35
N ASN A 106 24.61 -4.70 -18.89
CA ASN A 106 25.06 -4.76 -20.27
C ASN A 106 26.00 -5.98 -20.42
N GLN A 107 25.43 -7.15 -20.76
CA GLN A 107 26.20 -8.29 -21.24
C GLN A 107 26.68 -8.00 -22.66
N THR A 108 27.83 -7.33 -22.78
CA THR A 108 28.54 -7.25 -24.05
C THR A 108 29.31 -8.54 -24.27
N ALA A 109 28.63 -9.55 -24.83
CA ALA A 109 29.27 -10.74 -25.37
C ALA A 109 29.95 -10.40 -26.71
N LEU A 110 31.21 -9.96 -26.68
CA LEU A 110 32.07 -10.00 -27.86
C LEU A 110 32.63 -11.42 -28.02
N ARG A 111 32.22 -12.06 -29.12
CA ARG A 111 32.71 -13.34 -29.62
C ARG A 111 34.20 -13.24 -30.00
N PRO A 112 35.03 -14.27 -29.76
CA PRO A 112 36.33 -14.38 -30.42
C PRO A 112 36.13 -14.88 -31.87
N ASN A 113 36.59 -14.08 -32.84
CA ASN A 113 36.69 -14.50 -34.23
C ASN A 113 37.83 -15.53 -34.38
N ARG A 114 37.51 -16.65 -35.04
CA ARG A 114 38.46 -17.47 -35.80
C ARG A 114 38.60 -16.89 -37.20
#